data_AF-A0A2L0UGZ5-F1
#
_entry.id   AF-A0A2L0UGZ5-F1
#
_cell.length_a   1.000
_cell.length_b   1.000
_cell.length_c   1.000
_cell.angle_alpha   90.00
_cell.angle_beta   90.00
_cell.angle_gamma   90.00
#
_symmetry.space_group_name_H-M   'P 1'
#
loop_
_entity.id
_entity.type
_entity.pdbx_description
1 polymer ?
#
loop_
_entity_poly.entity_id
_entity_poly.type
_entity_poly.pdbx_seq_one_letter_code
_entity_poly.pdbx_strand_id
1 'polypeptide(L)'
;MRPRRYAYDYLTGKTLHSGIALMHVYDVPLCVHAGTGTDTHLLPGTQALNMLDRSRKGRHAYASTFRWRGVGHGQIPAQSVELRAALLEYGWNEPIIRPLLTGTDSEAQIQF
;
A
#
# COMPACT_ATOMS: atom_id res chain seq x y z
N MET A 1 -3.60 -17.64 -4.00
CA MET A 1 -3.24 -16.60 -5.00
C MET A 1 -2.88 -15.31 -4.27
N ARG A 2 -1.86 -14.55 -4.70
CA ARG A 2 -1.51 -13.25 -4.07
C ARG A 2 -2.27 -12.11 -4.77
N PRO A 3 -3.14 -11.34 -4.09
CA PRO A 3 -4.02 -10.34 -4.73
C PRO A 3 -3.31 -9.34 -5.64
N ARG A 4 -2.17 -8.80 -5.20
CA ARG A 4 -1.34 -7.88 -6.00
C ARG A 4 -0.85 -8.49 -7.32
N ARG A 5 -0.44 -9.76 -7.32
CA ARG A 5 0.02 -10.44 -8.55
C ARG A 5 -1.12 -10.67 -9.51
N TYR A 6 -2.29 -11.03 -8.99
CA TYR A 6 -3.48 -11.18 -9.82
C TYR A 6 -3.93 -9.85 -10.44
N ALA A 7 -4.00 -8.77 -9.65
CA ALA A 7 -4.35 -7.45 -10.16
C ALA A 7 -3.37 -6.97 -11.24
N TYR A 8 -2.06 -7.18 -11.02
CA TYR A 8 -1.04 -6.87 -12.02
C TYR A 8 -1.22 -7.67 -13.31
N ASP A 9 -1.40 -8.98 -13.22
CA ASP A 9 -1.60 -9.86 -14.36
C ASP A 9 -2.87 -9.48 -15.15
N TYR A 10 -3.99 -9.29 -14.44
CA TYR A 10 -5.27 -8.90 -15.03
C TYR A 10 -5.21 -7.55 -15.76
N LEU A 11 -4.59 -6.52 -15.16
CA LEU A 11 -4.59 -5.17 -15.73
C LEU A 11 -3.50 -4.96 -16.78
N THR A 12 -2.38 -5.67 -16.71
CA THR A 12 -1.26 -5.51 -17.65
C THR A 12 -1.21 -6.60 -18.73
N GLY A 13 -1.96 -7.69 -18.56
CA GLY A 13 -1.87 -8.90 -19.38
C GLY A 13 -0.56 -9.67 -19.22
N LYS A 14 0.24 -9.36 -18.19
CA LYS A 14 1.59 -9.92 -17.99
C LYS A 14 1.66 -10.81 -16.76
N THR A 15 1.77 -12.11 -17.00
CA THR A 15 2.03 -13.07 -15.94
C THR A 15 3.51 -13.03 -15.56
N LEU A 16 3.80 -12.58 -14.34
CA LEU A 16 5.18 -12.51 -13.84
C LEU A 16 5.69 -13.88 -13.41
N HIS A 17 6.93 -14.21 -13.79
CA HIS A 17 7.66 -15.37 -13.27
C HIS A 17 7.82 -15.29 -11.74
N SER A 18 7.87 -16.46 -11.06
CA SER A 18 7.92 -16.55 -9.60
C SER A 18 9.13 -15.84 -8.97
N GLY A 19 10.26 -15.80 -9.68
CA GLY A 19 11.48 -15.09 -9.26
C GLY A 19 11.41 -13.56 -9.34
N ILE A 20 10.38 -13.00 -9.99
CA ILE A 20 10.17 -11.55 -10.06
C ILE A 20 9.47 -11.07 -8.79
N ALA A 21 10.12 -10.15 -8.08
CA ALA A 21 9.53 -9.45 -6.95
C ALA A 21 8.54 -8.41 -7.49
N LEU A 22 7.32 -8.41 -6.95
CA LEU A 22 6.34 -7.37 -7.23
C LEU A 22 6.37 -6.38 -6.07
N MET A 23 7.13 -5.29 -6.26
CA MET A 23 7.35 -4.23 -5.27
C MET A 23 6.12 -3.32 -5.20
N HIS A 24 5.94 -2.65 -4.06
CA HIS A 24 4.85 -1.69 -3.87
C HIS A 24 5.41 -0.30 -3.58
N VAL A 25 4.95 0.74 -4.28
CA VAL A 25 5.47 2.12 -4.12
C VAL A 25 5.29 2.61 -2.69
N TYR A 26 4.08 2.53 -2.15
CA TYR A 26 3.72 3.01 -0.80
C TYR A 26 3.77 1.98 0.32
N ASP A 27 4.09 0.73 -0.01
CA ASP A 27 4.13 -0.39 0.95
C ASP A 27 2.92 -0.60 1.85
N VAL A 28 1.74 -0.34 1.28
CA VAL A 28 0.47 -0.59 1.95
C VAL A 28 0.02 -2.02 1.66
N PRO A 29 -0.13 -2.89 2.68
CA PRO A 29 -0.38 -4.33 2.47
C PRO A 29 -1.65 -4.65 1.68
N LEU A 30 -2.67 -3.80 1.78
CA LEU A 30 -3.98 -3.96 1.14
C LEU A 30 -4.08 -3.32 -0.25
N CYS A 31 -3.13 -2.47 -0.62
CA CYS A 31 -3.18 -1.80 -1.92
C CYS A 31 -2.83 -2.79 -3.03
N VAL A 32 -3.73 -2.89 -4.00
CA VAL A 32 -3.61 -3.72 -5.21
C VAL A 32 -3.67 -2.90 -6.49
N HIS A 33 -3.55 -1.57 -6.38
CA HIS A 33 -3.65 -0.65 -7.52
C HIS A 33 -2.52 -0.91 -8.52
N ALA A 34 -2.87 -1.60 -9.60
CA ALA A 34 -2.01 -1.83 -10.75
C ALA A 34 -2.49 -0.95 -11.90
N GLY A 35 -1.59 -0.59 -12.79
CA GLY A 35 -1.88 0.18 -13.98
C GLY A 35 -0.83 -0.08 -15.05
N THR A 36 -1.13 0.31 -16.28
CA THR A 36 -0.17 0.30 -17.40
C THR A 36 0.58 1.63 -17.51
N GLY A 37 0.12 2.67 -16.82
CA GLY A 37 0.70 4.00 -16.78
C GLY A 37 1.57 4.26 -15.56
N THR A 38 1.89 5.54 -15.34
CA THR A 38 2.70 6.02 -14.21
C THR A 38 1.94 6.04 -12.88
N ASP A 39 0.63 5.81 -12.91
CA ASP A 39 -0.25 5.74 -11.74
C ASP A 39 -0.20 4.38 -11.02
N THR A 40 0.43 3.35 -11.62
CA THR A 40 0.57 2.04 -10.96
C THR A 40 1.35 2.10 -9.65
N HIS A 41 0.90 1.37 -8.64
CA HIS A 41 1.65 1.20 -7.38
C HIS A 41 2.45 -0.11 -7.34
N LEU A 42 2.36 -0.92 -8.38
CA LEU A 42 3.00 -2.23 -8.46
C LEU A 42 4.11 -2.21 -9.50
N LEU A 43 5.34 -2.44 -9.04
CA LEU A 43 6.54 -2.40 -9.86
C LEU A 43 7.22 -3.77 -9.88
N PRO A 44 7.31 -4.45 -11.04
CA PRO A 44 8.11 -5.66 -11.14
C PRO A 44 9.60 -5.31 -11.01
N GLY A 45 10.36 -6.15 -10.30
CA GLY A 45 11.78 -5.97 -10.12
C GLY A 45 12.49 -7.26 -9.74
N THR A 46 13.81 -7.20 -9.71
CA THR A 46 14.65 -8.27 -9.19
C THR A 46 14.57 -8.31 -7.65
N GLN A 47 15.00 -9.42 -7.06
CA GLN A 47 15.16 -9.48 -5.60
C GLN A 47 16.15 -8.42 -5.08
N ALA A 48 17.22 -8.14 -5.82
CA ALA A 48 18.17 -7.08 -5.48
C ALA A 48 17.51 -5.69 -5.44
N LEU A 49 16.68 -5.37 -6.44
CA LEU A 49 15.92 -4.11 -6.45
C LEU A 49 14.92 -4.03 -5.29
N ASN A 50 14.23 -5.13 -4.98
CA ASN A 50 13.31 -5.19 -3.84
C ASN A 50 14.05 -4.98 -2.50
N MET A 51 15.23 -5.56 -2.33
CA MET A 51 16.03 -5.34 -1.12
C MET A 51 16.55 -3.91 -1.01
N LEU A 52 16.96 -3.30 -2.13
CA LEU A 52 17.37 -1.91 -2.19
C LEU A 52 16.21 -0.96 -1.86
N ASP A 53 15.03 -1.18 -2.44
CA ASP A 53 13.80 -0.44 -2.15
C ASP A 53 13.44 -0.54 -0.66
N ARG A 54 13.44 -1.75 -0.10
CA ARG A 54 13.21 -1.97 1.33
C ARG A 54 14.22 -1.23 2.19
N SER A 55 15.50 -1.23 1.82
CA SER A 55 16.53 -0.49 2.54
C SER A 55 16.28 1.02 2.52
N ARG A 56 16.00 1.59 1.34
CA ARG A 56 15.67 3.03 1.18
C ARG A 56 14.47 3.45 2.02
N LYS A 57 13.49 2.56 2.18
CA LYS A 57 12.28 2.80 2.96
C LYS A 57 12.39 2.41 4.44
N GLY A 58 13.60 2.07 4.92
CA GLY A 58 13.82 1.72 6.32
C GLY A 58 13.25 0.36 6.76
N ARG A 59 12.97 -0.54 5.81
CA ARG A 59 12.37 -1.89 6.02
C ARG A 59 13.37 -3.05 5.93
N HIS A 60 14.67 -2.75 6.02
CA HIS A 60 15.72 -3.76 5.94
C HIS A 60 15.75 -4.67 7.18
N ALA A 61 15.45 -4.13 8.38
CA ALA A 61 15.49 -4.86 9.64
C ALA A 61 14.08 -5.21 10.13
N TYR A 62 13.44 -6.23 9.55
CA TYR A 62 12.13 -6.81 9.96
C TYR A 62 10.99 -5.81 10.27
N ALA A 63 11.15 -4.55 9.87
CA ALA A 63 10.26 -3.46 10.21
C ALA A 63 9.17 -3.41 9.14
N SER A 64 7.95 -3.80 9.49
CA SER A 64 6.79 -3.29 8.76
C SER A 64 6.78 -1.76 8.94
N THR A 65 6.78 -1.01 7.83
CA THR A 65 6.45 0.43 7.86
C THR A 65 4.99 0.65 8.23
N PHE A 66 4.16 -0.41 8.13
CA PHE A 66 2.86 -0.48 8.77
C PHE A 66 3.05 -0.52 10.29
N ARG A 67 3.39 0.64 10.83
CA ARG A 67 3.24 0.93 12.23
C ARG A 67 1.95 1.70 12.31
N TRP A 68 0.94 1.10 12.93
CA TRP A 68 -0.08 1.81 13.69
C TRP A 68 0.63 2.63 14.78
N ARG A 69 1.45 3.60 14.40
CA ARG A 69 2.34 4.34 15.31
C ARG A 69 1.44 5.37 16.00
N GLY A 70 1.08 5.10 17.25
CA GLY A 70 0.21 5.98 18.05
C GLY A 70 -1.25 5.55 18.14
N VAL A 71 -1.63 4.42 17.54
CA VAL A 71 -3.02 3.90 17.61
C VAL A 71 -3.06 2.79 18.65
N GLY A 72 -3.87 2.97 19.69
CA GLY A 72 -4.05 1.94 20.71
C GLY A 72 -4.61 0.65 20.08
N HIS A 73 -4.27 -0.52 20.63
CA HIS A 73 -4.73 -1.82 20.10
C HIS A 73 -6.27 -1.89 19.91
N GLY A 74 -7.05 -1.14 20.70
CA GLY A 74 -8.51 -1.06 20.57
C GLY A 74 -9.03 -0.18 19.42
N GLN A 75 -8.21 0.69 18.84
CA GLN A 75 -8.59 1.58 17.73
C GLN A 75 -8.29 0.98 16.35
N ILE A 76 -7.40 -0.02 16.29
CA ILE A 76 -7.03 -0.73 15.06
C ILE A 76 -8.24 -1.35 14.33
N PRO A 77 -9.21 -1.99 15.01
CA PRO A 77 -10.38 -2.57 14.34
C PRO A 77 -11.25 -1.50 13.67
N ALA A 78 -11.53 -0.39 14.37
CA ALA A 78 -12.35 0.70 13.85
C ALA A 78 -11.68 1.36 12.63
N GLN A 79 -10.40 1.70 12.73
CA GLN A 79 -9.63 2.26 11.61
C GLN A 79 -9.53 1.28 10.43
N SER A 80 -9.43 -0.03 10.68
CA SER A 80 -9.42 -1.04 9.62
C SER A 80 -10.77 -1.13 8.89
N VAL A 81 -11.89 -0.98 9.61
CA VAL A 81 -13.24 -0.94 9.02
C VAL A 81 -13.42 0.30 8.18
N GLU A 82 -13.02 1.47 8.71
CA GLU A 82 -13.10 2.75 8.01
C GLU A 82 -12.23 2.77 6.74
N LEU A 83 -10.98 2.33 6.85
CA LEU A 83 -10.07 2.17 5.72
C LEU A 83 -10.67 1.25 4.65
N ARG A 84 -11.29 0.14 5.06
CA ARG A 84 -11.94 -0.78 4.13
C ARG A 84 -13.13 -0.13 3.43
N ALA A 85 -13.96 0.62 4.15
CA ALA A 85 -15.10 1.33 3.56
C ALA A 85 -14.64 2.35 2.51
N ALA A 86 -13.66 3.19 2.85
CA ALA A 86 -13.10 4.17 1.93
C ALA A 86 -12.47 3.53 0.69
N LEU A 87 -11.74 2.42 0.84
CA LEU A 87 -11.18 1.67 -0.29
C LEU A 87 -12.25 1.09 -1.22
N LEU A 88 -13.40 0.68 -0.68
CA LEU A 88 -14.51 0.16 -1.48
C LEU A 88 -15.26 1.26 -2.23
N GLU A 89 -15.42 2.43 -1.61
CA GLU A 89 -16.15 3.55 -2.19
C GLU A 89 -15.32 4.32 -3.22
N TYR A 90 -14.08 4.66 -2.88
CA TYR A 90 -13.25 5.56 -3.67
C TYR A 90 -12.12 4.85 -4.41
N GLY A 91 -11.94 3.54 -4.21
CA GLY A 91 -10.73 2.86 -4.62
C GLY A 91 -9.50 3.39 -3.89
N TRP A 92 -8.32 3.26 -4.49
CA TRP A 92 -7.13 3.89 -3.95
C TRP A 92 -7.09 5.38 -4.33
N ASN A 93 -7.55 6.25 -3.44
CA ASN A 93 -7.46 7.70 -3.55
C ASN A 93 -6.53 8.23 -2.45
N GLU A 94 -5.30 8.61 -2.80
CA GLU A 94 -4.25 8.89 -1.81
C GLU A 94 -4.57 10.02 -0.81
N PRO A 95 -5.13 11.17 -1.22
CA PRO A 95 -5.64 12.18 -0.30
C PRO A 95 -6.64 11.66 0.75
N ILE A 96 -7.45 10.66 0.42
CA ILE A 96 -8.46 10.07 1.33
C ILE A 96 -7.86 8.95 2.17
N ILE A 97 -7.07 8.07 1.56
CA ILE A 97 -6.59 6.83 2.18
C ILE A 97 -5.40 7.06 3.12
N ARG A 98 -4.54 8.05 2.83
CA ARG A 98 -3.32 8.28 3.60
C ARG A 98 -3.56 8.77 5.04
N PRO A 99 -4.51 9.69 5.30
CA PRO A 99 -4.88 10.05 6.67
C PRO A 99 -5.40 8.85 7.47
N LEU A 100 -6.29 8.03 6.88
CA LEU A 100 -6.86 6.83 7.51
C LEU A 100 -5.80 5.77 7.88
N LEU A 101 -4.73 5.67 7.08
CA LEU A 101 -3.61 4.77 7.35
C LEU A 101 -2.69 5.24 8.49
N THR A 102 -2.60 6.55 8.71
CA THR A 102 -1.70 7.14 9.70
C THR A 102 -2.39 7.46 11.02
N GLY A 103 -3.72 7.33 11.06
CA GLY A 103 -4.52 7.65 12.24
C GLY A 103 -4.56 9.15 12.55
N THR A 104 -4.18 10.00 11.59
CA THR A 104 -4.40 11.44 11.67
C THR A 104 -5.82 11.73 11.23
N ASP A 105 -6.64 12.27 12.12
CA ASP A 105 -7.96 12.79 11.76
C ASP A 105 -7.80 13.82 10.62
N SER A 106 -8.47 13.59 9.49
CA SER A 106 -8.54 14.56 8.39
C SER A 106 -9.17 15.90 8.80
N GLU A 107 -9.83 15.96 9.95
CA GLU A 107 -10.51 17.16 10.47
C GLU A 107 -9.57 18.25 11.02
N ALA A 108 -8.25 18.01 11.09
CA ALA A 108 -7.33 18.96 11.72
C ALA A 108 -6.67 19.99 10.78
N GLN A 109 -6.96 20.02 9.47
CA GLN A 109 -6.26 20.94 8.56
C GLN A 109 -7.13 21.56 7.46
N ILE A 110 -8.15 22.34 7.83
CA ILE A 110 -8.58 23.50 7.04
C ILE A 110 -9.03 24.62 7.99
N GLN A 111 -8.12 25.50 8.38
CA GLN A 111 -8.45 26.89 8.71
C GLN A 111 -7.50 27.78 7.90
N PHE A 112 -8.10 28.58 7.01
CA PHE A 112 -7.45 29.66 6.27
C PHE A 112 -7.21 30.87 7.19
#